data_AF-A0A8D4BN83-F1
#
_entry.id   AF-A0A8D4BN83-F1
#
_cell.length_a   1.000
_cell.length_b   1.000
_cell.length_c   1.000
_cell.angle_alpha   90.00
_cell.angle_beta   90.00
_cell.angle_gamma   90.00
#
_symmetry.space_group_name_H-M   'P 1'
#
loop_
_entity.id
_entity.type
_entity.pdbx_description
1 polymer ?
#
loop_
_entity_poly.entity_id
_entity_poly.type
_entity_poly.pdbx_seq_one_letter_code
_entity_poly.pdbx_strand_id
1 'polypeptide(L)'
;MTYKIGNVSKGQSKALEKVEKPDSKANVEGVYGQEAVAKGTVKGNKLKIEDFTKEILEAKPMNSPIPEKWYKKGGSISIENNGTWTYTNKSGTSVSYPNGYPDFTPFMHPNVKPVKIEVHSPKNNPKDFENTNKAARLTKDTDPPIIDIRRPPDGYTWHHHEDGKTMMLVDEDIHREFRHIGGQSKVNGKNK
;
A
#
# COMPACT_ATOMS: atom_id res chain seq x y z
N MET A 1 -58.85 -23.23 28.12
CA MET A 1 -58.27 -24.26 27.23
C MET A 1 -57.12 -24.95 27.93
N THR A 2 -57.28 -26.24 28.22
CA THR A 2 -56.23 -27.24 28.52
C THR A 2 -55.29 -27.37 27.32
N TYR A 3 -53.99 -27.71 27.45
CA TYR A 3 -53.48 -29.09 27.54
C TYR A 3 -52.09 -29.19 28.22
N LYS A 4 -51.87 -30.40 28.75
CA LYS A 4 -50.78 -30.93 29.59
C LYS A 4 -49.55 -31.39 28.76
N ILE A 5 -48.34 -31.19 29.28
CA ILE A 5 -47.34 -32.18 29.83
C ILE A 5 -46.80 -33.23 28.84
N GLY A 6 -45.47 -33.31 28.75
CA GLY A 6 -44.71 -34.49 28.30
C GLY A 6 -43.23 -34.39 28.71
N ASN A 7 -42.79 -35.32 29.55
CA ASN A 7 -41.55 -35.34 30.33
C ASN A 7 -40.34 -36.01 29.62
N VAL A 8 -39.12 -35.53 29.97
CA VAL A 8 -37.90 -36.23 30.45
C VAL A 8 -37.34 -37.47 29.72
N SER A 9 -36.03 -37.43 29.39
CA SER A 9 -34.98 -38.38 29.87
C SER A 9 -33.62 -38.03 29.22
N LYS A 10 -32.65 -37.49 29.96
CA LYS A 10 -31.51 -38.16 30.64
C LYS A 10 -30.69 -39.14 29.76
N GLY A 11 -29.42 -38.77 29.57
CA GLY A 11 -28.33 -39.65 29.17
C GLY A 11 -26.98 -38.95 29.39
N GLN A 12 -26.38 -39.17 30.56
CA GLN A 12 -24.98 -38.83 30.87
C GLN A 12 -24.06 -39.97 30.39
N SER A 13 -22.85 -39.65 29.92
CA SER A 13 -21.53 -40.25 30.25
C SER A 13 -20.53 -39.82 29.16
N LYS A 14 -19.49 -39.05 29.46
CA LYS A 14 -18.21 -39.27 30.19
C LYS A 14 -17.04 -39.34 29.21
N ALA A 15 -16.01 -38.58 29.58
CA ALA A 15 -14.71 -38.31 28.98
C ALA A 15 -13.92 -39.52 28.46
N LEU A 16 -12.98 -39.24 27.55
CA LEU A 16 -11.57 -39.66 27.69
C LEU A 16 -10.65 -38.85 26.76
N GLU A 17 -9.63 -38.29 27.40
CA GLU A 17 -8.44 -37.61 26.90
C GLU A 17 -7.52 -38.58 26.12
N LYS A 18 -6.81 -38.07 25.10
CA LYS A 18 -5.40 -38.43 24.84
C LYS A 18 -4.74 -37.48 23.83
N VAL A 19 -3.56 -37.02 24.24
CA VAL A 19 -2.57 -36.21 23.53
C VAL A 19 -1.74 -37.09 22.60
N GLU A 20 -1.45 -36.62 21.38
CA GLU A 20 -0.18 -36.88 20.68
C GLU A 20 0.02 -35.84 19.53
N LYS A 21 1.23 -35.27 19.45
CA LYS A 21 1.80 -34.51 18.32
C LYS A 21 3.02 -35.30 17.81
N PRO A 22 3.69 -34.88 16.72
CA PRO A 22 3.23 -34.51 15.40
C PRO A 22 3.89 -35.41 14.33
N ASP A 23 3.41 -35.42 13.10
CA ASP A 23 4.25 -35.92 12.01
C ASP A 23 4.07 -35.22 10.67
N SER A 24 5.20 -35.19 10.00
CA SER A 24 5.66 -34.33 8.93
C SER A 24 5.19 -34.74 7.53
N LYS A 25 5.03 -33.76 6.61
CA LYS A 25 5.65 -33.76 5.25
C LYS A 25 5.27 -32.52 4.43
N ALA A 26 6.24 -32.12 3.60
CA ALA A 26 6.49 -30.79 3.07
C ALA A 26 5.95 -30.53 1.65
N ASN A 27 5.83 -29.25 1.31
CA ASN A 27 6.17 -28.62 0.01
C ASN A 27 6.09 -27.09 0.21
N VAL A 28 7.17 -26.40 0.58
CA VAL A 28 8.23 -25.78 -0.26
C VAL A 28 7.67 -25.03 -1.47
N GLU A 29 7.58 -23.69 -1.38
CA GLU A 29 8.36 -22.70 -2.16
C GLU A 29 7.88 -21.27 -1.86
N GLY A 30 8.83 -20.36 -1.61
CA GLY A 30 8.58 -18.94 -1.33
C GLY A 30 9.32 -18.37 -0.12
N VAL A 31 10.57 -18.78 0.12
CA VAL A 31 11.42 -18.21 1.17
C VAL A 31 11.87 -16.82 0.73
N TYR A 32 11.19 -15.76 1.22
CA TYR A 32 11.81 -14.43 1.29
C TYR A 32 12.78 -14.44 2.46
N GLY A 33 14.01 -14.88 2.19
CA GLY A 33 15.12 -14.82 3.13
C GLY A 33 15.44 -13.36 3.43
N GLN A 34 14.96 -12.88 4.58
CA GLN A 34 15.61 -11.81 5.31
C GLN A 34 16.76 -12.47 6.08
N GLU A 35 18.02 -12.10 5.80
CA GLU A 35 19.06 -11.94 6.81
C GLU A 35 20.36 -11.36 6.22
N ALA A 36 21.05 -10.60 7.08
CA ALA A 36 22.35 -9.95 6.93
C ALA A 36 22.42 -8.59 6.19
N VAL A 37 21.76 -7.56 6.75
CA VAL A 37 22.26 -6.18 6.60
C VAL A 37 23.41 -6.01 7.60
N ALA A 38 24.63 -5.92 7.09
CA ALA A 38 25.84 -5.70 7.87
C ALA A 38 25.72 -4.42 8.73
N LYS A 39 26.14 -4.54 9.99
CA LYS A 39 26.19 -3.44 10.96
C LYS A 39 27.16 -2.36 10.49
N GLY A 40 26.62 -1.28 9.93
CA GLY A 40 27.28 0.00 9.75
C GLY A 40 26.33 1.10 10.24
N THR A 41 26.71 1.81 11.31
CA THR A 41 25.95 2.96 11.81
C THR A 41 26.04 4.09 10.80
N VAL A 42 25.05 4.21 9.92
CA VAL A 42 24.89 5.38 9.04
C VAL A 42 23.52 6.00 9.30
N LYS A 43 23.49 7.21 9.86
CA LYS A 43 22.34 8.10 9.73
C LYS A 43 22.21 8.40 8.24
N GLY A 44 21.04 8.14 7.64
CA GLY A 44 20.80 8.10 6.18
C GLY A 44 21.61 9.14 5.38
N ASN A 45 22.72 8.70 4.80
CA ASN A 45 23.56 9.55 3.97
C ASN A 45 22.95 9.62 2.57
N LYS A 46 22.93 10.82 1.98
CA LYS A 46 22.62 10.99 0.55
C LYS A 46 23.64 10.20 -0.26
N LEU A 47 23.15 9.34 -1.15
CA LEU A 47 24.00 8.57 -2.05
C LEU A 47 24.48 9.43 -3.21
N LYS A 48 25.60 9.06 -3.80
CA LYS A 48 26.05 9.54 -5.10
C LYS A 48 25.71 8.54 -6.18
N ILE A 49 25.85 8.92 -7.44
CA ILE A 49 25.50 8.03 -8.56
C ILE A 49 26.39 6.78 -8.59
N GLU A 50 27.65 6.91 -8.15
CA GLU A 50 28.63 5.83 -8.12
C GLU A 50 28.32 4.78 -7.04
N ASP A 51 27.49 5.12 -6.05
CA ASP A 51 27.11 4.21 -4.98
C ASP A 51 26.07 3.17 -5.44
N PHE A 52 25.37 3.39 -6.57
CA PHE A 52 24.32 2.48 -7.05
C PHE A 52 24.89 1.26 -7.78
N THR A 53 25.36 0.28 -7.01
CA THR A 53 25.73 -1.04 -7.53
C THR A 53 24.52 -1.80 -8.07
N LYS A 54 24.76 -2.89 -8.80
CA LYS A 54 23.69 -3.75 -9.33
C LYS A 54 22.80 -4.29 -8.20
N GLU A 55 23.41 -4.70 -7.09
CA GLU A 55 22.74 -5.25 -5.91
C GLU A 55 21.82 -4.21 -5.26
N ILE A 56 22.25 -2.94 -5.18
CA ILE A 56 21.40 -1.86 -4.68
C ILE A 56 20.22 -1.61 -5.63
N LEU A 57 20.47 -1.61 -6.94
CA LEU A 57 19.41 -1.40 -7.93
C LEU A 57 18.37 -2.53 -7.94
N GLU A 58 18.74 -3.76 -7.57
CA GLU A 58 17.81 -4.88 -7.37
C GLU A 58 16.88 -4.65 -6.17
N ALA A 59 17.34 -3.94 -5.13
CA ALA A 59 16.53 -3.56 -3.97
C ALA A 59 15.66 -2.29 -4.17
N LYS A 60 15.66 -1.72 -5.37
CA LYS A 60 14.91 -0.50 -5.70
C LYS A 60 13.40 -0.76 -5.68
N PRO A 61 12.57 0.15 -5.12
CA PRO A 61 11.12 0.04 -5.19
C PRO A 61 10.61 -0.11 -6.62
N MET A 62 9.62 -0.98 -6.83
CA MET A 62 9.11 -1.27 -8.17
C MET A 62 8.45 -0.02 -8.78
N ASN A 63 8.75 0.26 -10.06
CA ASN A 63 8.27 1.43 -10.81
C ASN A 63 8.63 2.81 -10.23
N SER A 64 9.44 2.88 -9.17
CA SER A 64 9.99 4.15 -8.68
C SER A 64 10.97 4.78 -9.65
N PRO A 65 11.30 6.08 -9.51
CA PRO A 65 12.22 6.76 -10.41
C PRO A 65 13.57 6.05 -10.56
N ILE A 66 14.11 6.05 -11.77
CA ILE A 66 15.44 5.49 -12.04
C ILE A 66 16.50 6.45 -11.48
N PRO A 67 17.46 6.01 -10.64
CA PRO A 67 18.43 6.88 -9.99
C PRO A 67 19.13 7.84 -10.94
N GLU A 68 19.72 7.34 -12.02
CA GLU A 68 20.44 8.16 -13.01
C GLU A 68 19.57 9.29 -13.58
N LYS A 69 18.30 9.00 -13.92
CA LYS A 69 17.36 10.00 -14.43
C LYS A 69 16.92 10.99 -13.34
N TRP A 70 16.84 10.54 -12.09
CA TRP A 70 16.48 11.38 -10.96
C TRP A 70 17.57 12.41 -10.65
N TYR A 71 18.84 11.98 -10.59
CA TYR A 71 19.99 12.88 -10.42
C TYR A 71 20.12 13.87 -11.59
N LYS A 72 19.90 13.44 -12.83
CA LYS A 72 19.89 14.33 -14.01
C LYS A 72 18.86 15.46 -13.91
N LYS A 73 17.78 15.29 -13.13
CA LYS A 73 16.77 16.33 -12.86
C LYS A 73 17.12 17.22 -11.67
N GLY A 74 18.28 17.03 -11.06
CA GLY A 74 18.71 17.74 -9.85
C GLY A 74 18.15 17.16 -8.55
N GLY A 75 17.61 15.94 -8.58
CA GLY A 75 17.17 15.23 -7.39
C GLY A 75 18.31 14.50 -6.66
N SER A 76 18.02 14.03 -5.45
CA SER A 76 18.90 13.16 -4.66
C SER A 76 18.15 11.97 -4.09
N ILE A 77 18.87 10.90 -3.75
CA ILE A 77 18.32 9.68 -3.16
C ILE A 77 19.09 9.34 -1.88
N SER A 78 18.37 8.89 -0.86
CA SER A 78 18.94 8.27 0.33
C SER A 78 18.27 6.92 0.59
N ILE A 79 19.01 6.00 1.22
CA ILE A 79 18.49 4.71 1.64
C ILE A 79 18.77 4.56 3.14
N GLU A 80 17.73 4.27 3.91
CA GLU A 80 17.85 3.99 5.35
C GLU A 80 18.29 2.54 5.60
N ASN A 81 18.79 2.25 6.81
CA ASN A 81 19.27 0.90 7.18
C ASN A 81 18.19 -0.19 7.08
N ASN A 82 16.91 0.19 7.18
CA ASN A 82 15.77 -0.71 7.00
C ASN A 82 15.42 -0.96 5.51
N GLY A 83 16.20 -0.42 4.57
CA GLY A 83 15.95 -0.52 3.13
C GLY A 83 14.95 0.49 2.57
N THR A 84 14.50 1.48 3.35
CA THR A 84 13.58 2.52 2.87
C THR A 84 14.30 3.50 1.95
N TRP A 85 13.86 3.55 0.70
CA TRP A 85 14.35 4.53 -0.27
C TRP A 85 13.60 5.85 -0.12
N THR A 86 14.32 6.97 -0.12
CA THR A 86 13.73 8.30 -0.16
C THR A 86 14.26 9.06 -1.36
N TYR A 87 13.34 9.56 -2.19
CA TYR A 87 13.63 10.41 -3.33
C TYR A 87 13.33 11.85 -2.94
N THR A 88 14.29 12.74 -3.16
CA THR A 88 14.11 14.19 -2.98
C THR A 88 14.29 14.88 -4.32
N ASN A 89 13.32 15.67 -4.76
CA ASN A 89 13.40 16.38 -6.04
C ASN A 89 14.23 17.68 -5.90
N LYS A 90 14.44 18.40 -7.00
CA LYS A 90 15.22 19.65 -7.02
C LYS A 90 14.64 20.78 -6.15
N SER A 91 13.34 20.76 -5.87
CA SER A 91 12.68 21.76 -5.01
C SER A 91 12.75 21.39 -3.53
N GLY A 92 13.34 20.25 -3.18
CA GLY A 92 13.46 19.78 -1.80
C GLY A 92 12.28 18.96 -1.31
N THR A 93 11.31 18.62 -2.17
CA THR A 93 10.20 17.75 -1.82
C THR A 93 10.68 16.30 -1.74
N SER A 94 10.33 15.59 -0.67
CA SER A 94 10.78 14.22 -0.43
C SER A 94 9.60 13.24 -0.31
N VAL A 95 9.70 12.07 -0.96
CA VAL A 95 8.80 10.93 -0.78
C VAL A 95 9.62 9.70 -0.43
N SER A 96 9.28 9.07 0.69
CA SER A 96 9.87 7.81 1.17
C SER A 96 9.06 6.62 0.68
N TYR A 97 9.73 5.48 0.50
CA TYR A 97 9.16 4.26 -0.05
C TYR A 97 9.30 3.08 0.94
N PRO A 98 8.67 3.14 2.13
CA PRO A 98 8.70 2.03 3.08
C PRO A 98 8.13 0.77 2.43
N ASN A 99 8.83 -0.36 2.58
CA ASN A 99 8.45 -1.64 1.98
C ASN A 99 8.18 -1.58 0.46
N GLY A 100 8.77 -0.59 -0.23
CA GLY A 100 8.63 -0.40 -1.68
C GLY A 100 7.40 0.40 -2.15
N TYR A 101 6.60 0.97 -1.24
CA TYR A 101 5.42 1.77 -1.58
C TYR A 101 5.58 3.22 -1.12
N PRO A 102 5.15 4.21 -1.91
CA PRO A 102 5.32 5.62 -1.56
C PRO A 102 4.45 5.99 -0.36
N ASP A 103 5.03 6.71 0.59
CA ASP A 103 4.27 7.40 1.63
C ASP A 103 3.84 8.79 1.12
N PHE A 104 2.58 8.89 0.68
CA PHE A 104 1.98 10.15 0.26
C PHE A 104 1.22 10.88 1.36
N THR A 105 1.26 10.41 2.61
CA THR A 105 0.54 11.02 3.74
C THR A 105 0.78 12.54 3.86
N PRO A 106 2.02 13.06 3.70
CA PRO A 106 2.28 14.50 3.79
C PRO A 106 1.67 15.34 2.64
N PHE A 107 1.27 14.70 1.54
CA PHE A 107 0.80 15.34 0.30
C PHE A 107 -0.68 15.11 0.04
N MET A 108 -1.39 14.61 1.05
CA MET A 108 -2.83 14.47 1.01
C MET A 108 -3.54 15.81 1.05
N HIS A 109 -4.73 15.88 0.46
CA HIS A 109 -5.62 17.02 0.67
C HIS A 109 -5.95 17.17 2.18
N PRO A 110 -5.74 18.35 2.79
CA PRO A 110 -5.85 18.52 4.25
C PRO A 110 -7.26 18.24 4.78
N ASN A 111 -8.30 18.50 3.97
CA ASN A 111 -9.70 18.36 4.36
C ASN A 111 -10.34 17.01 3.98
N VAL A 112 -9.63 16.12 3.27
CA VAL A 112 -10.19 14.84 2.80
C VAL A 112 -9.46 13.67 3.44
N LYS A 113 -10.14 12.97 4.33
CA LYS A 113 -9.61 11.77 5.00
C LYS A 113 -9.50 10.59 4.01
N PRO A 114 -8.58 9.63 4.23
CA PRO A 114 -8.58 8.40 3.45
C PRO A 114 -9.91 7.67 3.60
N VAL A 115 -10.40 7.07 2.52
CA VAL A 115 -11.64 6.31 2.51
C VAL A 115 -11.40 4.89 2.01
N LYS A 116 -12.26 3.96 2.44
CA LYS A 116 -12.19 2.57 1.99
C LYS A 116 -13.23 2.32 0.90
N ILE A 117 -12.82 1.65 -0.16
CA ILE A 117 -13.71 1.16 -1.21
C ILE A 117 -13.37 -0.30 -1.55
N GLU A 118 -14.31 -0.97 -2.18
CA GLU A 118 -13.99 -2.17 -2.94
C GLU A 118 -13.43 -1.74 -4.31
N VAL A 119 -12.15 -2.03 -4.53
CA VAL A 119 -11.44 -1.68 -5.77
C VAL A 119 -11.89 -2.62 -6.88
N HIS A 120 -12.25 -2.06 -8.04
CA HIS A 120 -12.77 -2.84 -9.15
C HIS A 120 -11.74 -3.82 -9.72
N SER A 121 -12.24 -5.03 -10.01
CA SER A 121 -11.54 -6.07 -10.77
C SER A 121 -12.47 -6.61 -11.87
N PRO A 122 -12.13 -6.46 -13.18
CA PRO A 122 -10.92 -5.85 -13.72
C PRO A 122 -10.83 -4.34 -13.46
N LYS A 123 -9.61 -3.79 -13.58
CA LYS A 123 -9.28 -2.39 -13.33
C LYS A 123 -10.25 -1.41 -14.02
N ASN A 124 -10.89 -0.55 -13.22
CA ASN A 124 -11.78 0.51 -13.70
C ASN A 124 -11.65 1.79 -12.85
N ASN A 125 -10.63 2.61 -13.15
CA ASN A 125 -10.35 3.84 -12.40
C ASN A 125 -11.55 4.80 -12.31
N PRO A 126 -12.28 5.11 -13.40
CA PRO A 126 -13.43 6.01 -13.29
C PRO A 126 -14.51 5.51 -12.33
N LYS A 127 -14.66 4.19 -12.17
CA LYS A 127 -15.65 3.62 -11.24
C LYS A 127 -15.14 3.61 -9.80
N ASP A 128 -13.86 3.32 -9.60
CA ASP A 128 -13.21 3.48 -8.29
C ASP A 128 -13.31 4.94 -7.83
N PHE A 129 -13.01 5.91 -8.70
CA PHE A 129 -13.11 7.34 -8.39
C PHE A 129 -14.53 7.76 -8.06
N GLU A 130 -15.53 7.27 -8.80
CA GLU A 130 -16.95 7.49 -8.49
C GLU A 130 -17.31 6.98 -7.09
N ASN A 131 -16.92 5.75 -6.76
CA ASN A 131 -17.18 5.17 -5.45
C ASN A 131 -16.44 5.91 -4.34
N THR A 132 -15.22 6.37 -4.62
CA THR A 132 -14.37 7.09 -3.67
C THR A 132 -14.93 8.47 -3.38
N ASN A 133 -15.31 9.24 -4.39
CA ASN A 133 -15.95 10.55 -4.24
C ASN A 133 -17.24 10.46 -3.43
N LYS A 134 -18.07 9.42 -3.67
CA LYS A 134 -19.28 9.15 -2.88
C LYS A 134 -18.94 8.81 -1.42
N ALA A 135 -17.95 7.94 -1.19
CA ALA A 135 -17.52 7.55 0.15
C ALA A 135 -16.94 8.73 0.94
N ALA A 136 -16.20 9.62 0.26
CA ALA A 136 -15.65 10.85 0.80
C ALA A 136 -16.68 11.99 0.92
N ARG A 137 -17.91 11.78 0.41
CA ARG A 137 -19.01 12.76 0.41
C ARG A 137 -18.65 14.07 -0.29
N LEU A 138 -17.81 14.01 -1.32
CA LEU A 138 -17.43 15.18 -2.10
C LEU A 138 -18.60 15.62 -2.99
N THR A 139 -18.78 16.93 -3.13
CA THR A 139 -19.78 17.56 -4.00
C THR A 139 -19.16 18.80 -4.66
N LYS A 140 -19.93 19.53 -5.46
CA LYS A 140 -19.52 20.84 -5.98
C LYS A 140 -19.35 21.91 -4.88
N ASP A 141 -19.90 21.67 -3.68
CA ASP A 141 -19.95 22.62 -2.57
C ASP A 141 -18.97 22.23 -1.43
N THR A 142 -18.17 21.17 -1.64
CA THR A 142 -17.09 20.78 -0.70
C THR A 142 -15.76 21.44 -1.05
N ASP A 143 -14.79 21.35 -0.13
CA ASP A 143 -13.39 21.69 -0.39
C ASP A 143 -12.53 20.41 -0.32
N PRO A 144 -12.03 19.89 -1.46
CA PRO A 144 -12.10 20.49 -2.79
C PRO A 144 -13.45 20.17 -3.47
N PRO A 145 -13.89 20.98 -4.46
CA PRO A 145 -15.11 20.71 -5.20
C PRO A 145 -14.90 19.64 -6.26
N ILE A 146 -15.94 18.85 -6.57
CA ILE A 146 -15.97 17.95 -7.73
C ILE A 146 -16.98 18.44 -8.77
N ILE A 147 -16.56 18.42 -10.04
CA ILE A 147 -17.41 18.78 -11.19
C ILE A 147 -17.96 17.52 -11.88
N ASP A 148 -17.13 16.47 -11.98
CA ASP A 148 -17.50 15.16 -12.52
C ASP A 148 -17.31 14.11 -11.41
N ILE A 149 -18.40 13.43 -11.04
CA ILE A 149 -18.38 12.39 -10.01
C ILE A 149 -17.40 11.26 -10.32
N ARG A 150 -17.04 11.03 -11.59
CA ARG A 150 -16.12 9.97 -12.03
C ARG A 150 -14.66 10.43 -12.13
N ARG A 151 -14.36 11.67 -11.75
CA ARG A 151 -13.00 12.24 -11.73
C ARG A 151 -12.64 12.70 -10.31
N PRO A 152 -11.36 12.66 -9.95
CA PRO A 152 -10.93 13.35 -8.74
C PRO A 152 -11.15 14.88 -8.89
N PRO A 153 -11.19 15.62 -7.78
CA PRO A 153 -11.06 17.07 -7.76
C PRO A 153 -9.85 17.57 -8.56
N ASP A 154 -9.96 18.74 -9.19
CA ASP A 154 -8.89 19.33 -10.00
C ASP A 154 -7.62 19.56 -9.16
N GLY A 155 -6.45 19.22 -9.72
CA GLY A 155 -5.16 19.28 -9.03
C GLY A 155 -4.85 18.09 -8.11
N TYR A 156 -5.79 17.14 -7.98
CA TYR A 156 -5.64 15.95 -7.15
C TYR A 156 -5.89 14.67 -7.94
N THR A 157 -5.43 13.56 -7.38
CA THR A 157 -5.79 12.22 -7.85
C THR A 157 -6.07 11.31 -6.66
N TRP A 158 -6.99 10.36 -6.86
CA TRP A 158 -7.16 9.27 -5.90
C TRP A 158 -6.05 8.24 -6.10
N HIS A 159 -5.19 8.13 -5.10
CA HIS A 159 -4.13 7.12 -5.00
C HIS A 159 -4.69 5.85 -4.35
N HIS A 160 -4.55 4.70 -5.03
CA HIS A 160 -4.81 3.38 -4.45
C HIS A 160 -3.66 2.97 -3.54
N HIS A 161 -3.88 3.03 -2.22
CA HIS A 161 -2.91 2.63 -1.19
C HIS A 161 -2.56 1.14 -1.30
N GLU A 162 -1.36 0.74 -0.84
CA GLU A 162 -0.85 -0.62 -1.01
C GLU A 162 -1.60 -1.72 -0.26
N ASP A 163 -2.57 -1.35 0.59
CA ASP A 163 -3.50 -2.27 1.25
C ASP A 163 -4.62 -2.76 0.33
N GLY A 164 -4.72 -2.19 -0.89
CA GLY A 164 -5.65 -2.59 -1.94
C GLY A 164 -7.11 -2.21 -1.71
N LYS A 165 -7.40 -1.42 -0.66
CA LYS A 165 -8.78 -1.03 -0.29
C LYS A 165 -8.92 0.42 0.15
N THR A 166 -7.82 1.09 0.47
CA THR A 166 -7.81 2.48 0.90
C THR A 166 -7.46 3.40 -0.27
N MET A 167 -8.19 4.51 -0.38
CA MET A 167 -7.98 5.57 -1.35
C MET A 167 -7.59 6.84 -0.63
N MET A 168 -6.52 7.49 -1.09
CA MET A 168 -6.02 8.75 -0.56
C MET A 168 -6.11 9.82 -1.64
N LEU A 169 -6.67 10.99 -1.32
CA LEU A 169 -6.67 12.11 -2.24
C LEU A 169 -5.32 12.83 -2.14
N VAL A 170 -4.48 12.72 -3.16
CA VAL A 170 -3.09 13.19 -3.16
C VAL A 170 -2.91 14.22 -4.25
N ASP A 171 -2.05 15.22 -4.02
CA ASP A 171 -1.60 16.17 -5.04
C ASP A 171 -1.15 15.44 -6.32
N GLU A 172 -1.72 15.83 -7.47
CA GLU A 172 -1.51 15.14 -8.74
C GLU A 172 -0.07 15.25 -9.23
N ASP A 173 0.58 16.39 -9.02
CA ASP A 173 1.94 16.65 -9.48
C ASP A 173 2.93 15.81 -8.67
N ILE A 174 2.74 15.73 -7.35
CA ILE A 174 3.51 14.83 -6.49
C ILE A 174 3.32 13.37 -6.91
N HIS A 175 2.07 12.92 -7.05
CA HIS A 175 1.78 11.54 -7.44
C HIS A 175 2.40 11.18 -8.80
N ARG A 176 2.45 12.14 -9.74
CA ARG A 176 3.02 11.95 -11.08
C ARG A 176 4.54 11.97 -11.10
N GLU A 177 5.17 12.85 -10.33
CA GLU A 177 6.63 12.97 -10.25
C GLU A 177 7.25 11.76 -9.53
N PHE A 178 6.68 11.37 -8.39
CA PHE A 178 7.13 10.25 -7.57
C PHE A 178 6.43 8.97 -8.01
N ARG A 179 6.84 8.48 -9.19
CA ARG A 179 6.32 7.25 -9.79
C ARG A 179 6.44 6.06 -8.84
N HIS A 180 5.51 5.12 -8.97
CA HIS A 180 5.40 3.97 -8.07
C HIS A 180 4.51 2.88 -8.68
N ILE A 181 4.52 1.72 -8.04
CA ILE A 181 3.45 0.73 -8.19
C ILE A 181 2.36 1.02 -7.14
N GLY A 182 1.11 1.21 -7.59
CA GLY A 182 -0.02 1.44 -6.69
C GLY A 182 -0.66 0.13 -6.21
N GLY A 183 -1.47 0.19 -5.16
CA GLY A 183 -2.17 -0.99 -4.61
C GLY A 183 -3.13 -1.67 -5.60
N GLN A 184 -3.61 -0.94 -6.60
CA GLN A 184 -4.41 -1.51 -7.68
C GLN A 184 -3.68 -2.62 -8.44
N SER A 185 -2.34 -2.59 -8.52
CA SER A 185 -1.54 -3.66 -9.11
C SER A 185 -1.46 -4.92 -8.25
N LYS A 186 -1.73 -4.84 -6.93
CA LYS A 186 -1.92 -6.05 -6.11
C LYS A 186 -3.28 -6.70 -6.37
N VAL A 187 -4.33 -5.89 -6.54
CA VAL A 187 -5.69 -6.38 -6.76
C VAL A 187 -5.85 -6.97 -8.17
N ASN A 188 -5.26 -6.33 -9.18
CA ASN A 188 -5.41 -6.69 -10.59
C ASN A 188 -4.12 -7.18 -11.24
N GLY A 189 -3.11 -7.55 -10.44
CA GLY A 189 -1.81 -8.00 -10.92
C GLY A 189 -1.94 -9.14 -11.91
N LYS A 190 -1.39 -8.96 -13.11
CA LYS A 190 -1.29 -10.00 -14.13
C LYS A 190 -0.54 -11.20 -13.55
N ASN A 191 -1.19 -12.37 -13.62
CA ASN A 191 -0.77 -13.75 -13.32
C ASN A 191 -1.61 -14.40 -12.22
N LYS A 192 -2.78 -14.93 -12.59
CA LYS A 192 -3.00 -16.37 -12.40
C LYS A 192 -2.47 -17.07 -13.65
#